data_AF-A0A7Y0Q3E9-F1
#
_entry.id   AF-A0A7Y0Q3E9-F1
#
_cell.length_a   1.000
_cell.length_b   1.000
_cell.length_c   1.000
_cell.angle_alpha   90.00
_cell.angle_beta   90.00
_cell.angle_gamma   90.00
#
_symmetry.space_group_name_H-M   'P 1'
#
loop_
_entity.id
_entity.type
_entity.pdbx_description
1 polymer ?
#
loop_
_entity_poly.entity_id
_entity_poly.type
_entity_poly.pdbx_seq_one_letter_code
_entity_poly.pdbx_strand_id
1 'polypeptide(L)'
;MAEAPFTVEVNHSFNPIEKAWSPEIFIKLYTAALDTGFLAAISDRDWKTLCVIALHMDADGHCYPSLLTIARALGVNKSTASSRIQALLQFRWQGQPVVQAMRERRADGTSGRQVYTILPLTPLSFGRRTPDPVRVSTSSRNPELAASSRFTKLDASKLGNPERNNKIPKQQKPLGKQDPKNAPFRQNAEPTVTSSQASSGHAVGGVVAYLQDHLRQAGMRTFPRQWIPRAERRVRQMFEDGLTAGDLTALIDWCLVHPFWRNKITSMDKVADLVGEWQLQGRGTHHGTGVSPSAEAGRHDDSGALDALVVRTDASATV
;
A
#
# COMPACT_ATOMS: atom_id res chain seq x y z
N MET A 1 4.34 -24.76 -23.33
CA MET A 1 3.10 -24.10 -22.87
C MET A 1 3.52 -23.10 -21.81
N ALA A 2 3.09 -21.84 -21.88
CA ALA A 2 3.44 -20.85 -20.86
C ALA A 2 2.72 -21.21 -19.56
N GLU A 3 3.48 -21.35 -18.48
CA GLU A 3 2.94 -21.67 -17.16
C GLU A 3 2.27 -20.42 -16.56
N ALA A 4 1.18 -20.63 -15.82
CA ALA A 4 0.44 -19.53 -15.21
C ALA A 4 1.31 -18.88 -14.14
N PRO A 5 1.39 -17.54 -14.06
CA PRO A 5 2.09 -16.91 -12.94
C PRO A 5 1.34 -17.12 -11.61
N PHE A 6 0.01 -17.15 -11.64
CA PHE A 6 -0.80 -17.40 -10.43
C PHE A 6 -2.15 -18.04 -10.78
N THR A 7 -2.82 -18.59 -9.77
CA THR A 7 -4.20 -19.05 -9.82
C THR A 7 -4.97 -18.56 -8.59
N VAL A 8 -6.29 -18.49 -8.70
CA VAL A 8 -7.20 -18.31 -7.56
C VAL A 8 -8.05 -19.57 -7.44
N GLU A 9 -8.03 -20.22 -6.28
CA GLU A 9 -8.79 -21.42 -5.98
C GLU A 9 -9.78 -21.16 -4.84
N VAL A 10 -10.99 -21.72 -4.97
CA VAL A 10 -12.00 -21.70 -3.92
C VAL A 10 -12.19 -23.12 -3.41
N ASN A 11 -11.74 -23.36 -2.19
CA ASN A 11 -11.99 -24.60 -1.45
C ASN A 11 -13.17 -24.42 -0.52
N HIS A 12 -13.70 -25.54 -0.03
CA HIS A 12 -14.74 -25.54 0.98
C HIS A 12 -14.25 -26.37 2.16
N SER A 13 -14.19 -25.76 3.33
CA SER A 13 -13.92 -26.45 4.58
C SER A 13 -15.20 -26.54 5.39
N PHE A 14 -15.44 -27.72 5.99
CA PHE A 14 -16.55 -27.89 6.91
C PHE A 14 -16.09 -27.51 8.32
N ASN A 15 -16.71 -26.49 8.91
CA ASN A 15 -16.46 -26.11 10.30
C ASN A 15 -17.36 -26.99 11.20
N PRO A 16 -16.80 -27.94 11.98
CA PRO A 16 -17.61 -28.85 12.79
C PRO A 16 -18.26 -28.16 14.00
N ILE A 17 -17.71 -27.04 14.45
CA ILE A 17 -18.24 -26.26 15.58
C ILE A 17 -19.51 -25.54 15.15
N GLU A 18 -19.45 -24.84 14.02
CA GLU A 18 -20.58 -24.07 13.47
C GLU A 18 -21.52 -24.94 12.64
N LYS A 19 -21.12 -26.18 12.33
CA LYS A 19 -21.82 -27.11 11.43
C LYS A 19 -22.15 -26.47 10.07
N ALA A 20 -21.26 -25.61 9.58
CA ALA A 20 -21.42 -24.84 8.36
C ALA A 20 -20.24 -25.05 7.41
N TRP A 21 -20.50 -24.99 6.11
CA TRP A 21 -19.45 -24.95 5.08
C TRP A 21 -18.97 -23.51 4.90
N SER A 22 -17.67 -23.28 5.07
CA SER A 22 -17.03 -22.00 4.80
C SER A 22 -16.21 -22.08 3.50
N PRO A 23 -16.39 -21.13 2.57
CA PRO A 23 -15.49 -21.02 1.43
C PRO A 23 -14.13 -20.49 1.91
N GLU A 24 -13.06 -21.13 1.45
CA GLU A 24 -11.68 -20.71 1.65
C GLU A 24 -11.07 -20.33 0.30
N ILE A 25 -10.63 -19.08 0.17
CA ILE A 25 -10.08 -18.57 -1.07
C ILE A 25 -8.56 -18.54 -0.96
N PHE A 26 -7.89 -19.20 -1.90
CA PHE A 26 -6.44 -19.27 -2.00
C PHE A 26 -5.97 -18.56 -3.26
N ILE A 27 -5.04 -17.63 -3.11
CA ILE A 27 -4.27 -17.09 -4.23
C ILE A 27 -2.95 -17.84 -4.24
N LYS A 28 -2.77 -18.73 -5.21
CA LYS A 28 -1.52 -19.50 -5.34
C LYS A 28 -0.63 -18.83 -6.37
N LEU A 29 0.56 -18.44 -5.93
CA LEU A 29 1.59 -17.88 -6.78
C LEU A 29 2.56 -19.00 -7.16
N TYR A 30 2.83 -19.16 -8.45
CA TYR A 30 3.79 -20.15 -8.94
C TYR A 30 5.17 -19.52 -9.10
N THR A 31 6.23 -20.33 -9.04
CA THR A 31 7.60 -19.88 -9.28
C THR A 31 7.75 -19.26 -10.67
N ALA A 32 6.97 -19.73 -11.65
CA ALA A 32 6.87 -19.13 -12.97
C ALA A 32 6.53 -17.62 -12.94
N ALA A 33 5.87 -17.09 -11.90
CA ALA A 33 5.62 -15.65 -11.78
C ALA A 33 6.91 -14.82 -11.70
N LEU A 34 7.99 -15.39 -11.18
CA LEU A 34 9.32 -14.77 -11.11
C LEU A 34 9.97 -14.78 -12.49
N ASP A 35 9.98 -15.93 -13.15
CA ASP A 35 10.71 -16.13 -14.41
C ASP A 35 10.00 -15.48 -15.61
N THR A 36 8.67 -15.44 -15.57
CA THR A 36 7.87 -14.88 -16.67
C THR A 36 7.89 -13.36 -16.69
N GLY A 37 8.34 -12.69 -15.62
CA GLY A 37 8.32 -11.24 -15.48
C GLY A 37 6.94 -10.67 -15.07
N PHE A 38 5.98 -11.53 -14.69
CA PHE A 38 4.64 -11.09 -14.28
C PHE A 38 4.70 -10.10 -13.12
N LEU A 39 5.45 -10.45 -12.07
CA LEU A 39 5.60 -9.61 -10.88
C LEU A 39 6.35 -8.31 -11.16
N ALA A 40 7.25 -8.30 -12.15
CA ALA A 40 7.93 -7.08 -12.58
C ALA A 40 7.01 -6.15 -13.38
N ALA A 41 6.03 -6.71 -14.10
CA ALA A 41 5.10 -5.96 -14.93
C ALA A 41 3.91 -5.39 -14.16
N ILE A 42 3.36 -6.13 -13.20
CA ILE A 42 2.27 -5.66 -12.35
C ILE A 42 2.82 -4.77 -11.25
N SER A 43 2.21 -3.60 -11.01
CA SER A 43 2.64 -2.74 -9.90
C SER A 43 2.25 -3.35 -8.55
N ASP A 44 3.04 -3.10 -7.50
CA ASP A 44 2.73 -3.52 -6.11
C ASP A 44 1.31 -3.10 -5.69
N ARG A 45 0.90 -1.91 -6.16
CA ARG A 45 -0.42 -1.34 -5.91
C ARG A 45 -1.53 -2.17 -6.55
N ASP A 46 -1.33 -2.59 -7.79
CA ASP A 46 -2.32 -3.34 -8.56
C ASP A 46 -2.33 -4.80 -8.13
N TRP A 47 -1.18 -5.38 -7.79
CA TRP A 47 -1.10 -6.71 -7.16
C TRP A 47 -1.87 -6.77 -5.85
N LYS A 48 -1.65 -5.82 -4.94
CA LYS A 48 -2.43 -5.75 -3.68
C LYS A 48 -3.93 -5.58 -3.94
N THR A 49 -4.30 -4.80 -4.95
CA THR A 49 -5.71 -4.59 -5.33
C THR A 49 -6.34 -5.85 -5.91
N LEU A 50 -5.61 -6.58 -6.74
CA LEU A 50 -6.00 -7.88 -7.27
C LEU A 50 -6.26 -8.87 -6.14
N CYS A 51 -5.35 -8.98 -5.16
CA CYS A 51 -5.54 -9.87 -4.02
C CYS A 51 -6.81 -9.54 -3.22
N VAL A 52 -7.06 -8.26 -2.96
CA VAL A 52 -8.29 -7.83 -2.26
C VAL A 52 -9.55 -8.20 -3.04
N ILE A 53 -9.56 -8.02 -4.37
CA ILE A 53 -10.71 -8.41 -5.19
C ILE A 53 -10.90 -9.93 -5.19
N ALA A 54 -9.81 -10.68 -5.34
CA ALA A 54 -9.81 -12.14 -5.36
C ALA A 54 -10.39 -12.74 -4.07
N LEU A 55 -10.12 -12.14 -2.91
CA LEU A 55 -10.68 -12.58 -1.61
C LEU A 55 -12.20 -12.40 -1.49
N HIS A 56 -12.87 -11.81 -2.49
CA HIS A 56 -14.32 -11.70 -2.57
C HIS A 56 -14.93 -12.56 -3.68
N MET A 57 -14.16 -13.53 -4.20
CA MET A 57 -14.58 -14.45 -5.25
C MET A 57 -15.58 -15.50 -4.74
N ASP A 58 -16.61 -15.78 -5.53
CA ASP A 58 -17.57 -16.86 -5.32
C ASP A 58 -17.11 -18.17 -5.99
N ALA A 59 -17.93 -19.22 -5.90
CA ALA A 59 -17.63 -20.51 -6.51
C ALA A 59 -17.55 -20.47 -8.06
N ASP A 60 -18.15 -19.45 -8.68
CA ASP A 60 -18.23 -19.26 -10.14
C ASP A 60 -17.10 -18.34 -10.66
N GLY A 61 -16.21 -17.86 -9.80
CA GLY A 61 -15.12 -16.96 -10.17
C GLY A 61 -15.51 -15.47 -10.24
N HIS A 62 -16.73 -15.12 -9.81
CA HIS A 62 -17.22 -13.76 -9.76
C HIS A 62 -16.93 -13.11 -8.40
N CYS A 63 -16.46 -11.88 -8.43
CA CYS A 63 -16.16 -11.10 -7.24
C CYS A 63 -17.16 -9.95 -7.14
N TYR A 64 -17.83 -9.83 -6.00
CA TYR A 64 -18.81 -8.77 -5.77
C TYR A 64 -18.38 -7.70 -4.76
N PRO A 65 -17.12 -7.29 -4.59
CA PRO A 65 -16.82 -6.27 -3.59
C PRO A 65 -17.40 -4.89 -3.98
N SER A 66 -17.99 -4.18 -3.00
CA SER A 66 -18.35 -2.78 -3.22
C SER A 66 -17.09 -1.91 -3.24
N LEU A 67 -17.12 -0.75 -3.92
CA LEU A 67 -15.98 0.16 -3.94
C LEU A 67 -15.55 0.61 -2.53
N LEU A 68 -16.51 0.76 -1.61
CA LEU A 68 -16.23 1.09 -0.21
C LEU A 68 -15.56 -0.07 0.53
N THR A 69 -15.98 -1.30 0.26
CA THR A 69 -15.36 -2.52 0.80
C THR A 69 -13.90 -2.61 0.37
N ILE A 70 -13.62 -2.41 -0.92
CA ILE A 70 -12.25 -2.41 -1.46
C ILE A 70 -11.42 -1.30 -0.81
N ALA A 71 -11.96 -0.09 -0.71
CA ALA A 71 -11.27 1.04 -0.11
C ALA A 71 -10.88 0.76 1.36
N ARG A 72 -11.81 0.21 2.15
CA ARG A 72 -11.57 -0.19 3.54
C ARG A 72 -10.50 -1.26 3.65
N ALA A 73 -10.60 -2.33 2.86
CA ALA A 73 -9.62 -3.43 2.85
C ALA A 73 -8.21 -2.96 2.44
N LEU A 74 -8.14 -1.98 1.54
CA LEU A 74 -6.86 -1.40 1.10
C LEU A 74 -6.30 -0.33 2.06
N GLY A 75 -7.09 0.14 3.04
CA GLY A 75 -6.70 1.25 3.92
C GLY A 75 -6.56 2.58 3.18
N VAL A 76 -7.38 2.82 2.15
CA VAL A 76 -7.33 4.05 1.34
C VAL A 76 -8.72 4.69 1.22
N ASN A 77 -8.76 5.94 0.76
CA ASN A 77 -10.04 6.58 0.45
C ASN A 77 -10.70 5.99 -0.81
N LYS A 78 -12.00 6.25 -0.98
CA LYS A 78 -12.82 5.73 -2.09
C LYS A 78 -12.31 6.14 -3.48
N SER A 79 -11.82 7.37 -3.62
CA SER A 79 -11.29 7.90 -4.89
C SER A 79 -10.02 7.16 -5.30
N THR A 80 -9.09 6.98 -4.37
CA THR A 80 -7.87 6.20 -4.56
C THR A 80 -8.21 4.76 -4.94
N ALA A 81 -9.12 4.09 -4.22
CA ALA A 81 -9.55 2.74 -4.57
C ALA A 81 -10.11 2.65 -6.01
N SER A 82 -10.91 3.64 -6.42
CA SER A 82 -11.44 3.70 -7.79
C SER A 82 -10.33 3.81 -8.83
N SER A 83 -9.33 4.66 -8.60
CA SER A 83 -8.15 4.77 -9.48
C SER A 83 -7.34 3.47 -9.53
N ARG A 84 -7.19 2.75 -8.40
CA ARG A 84 -6.52 1.44 -8.36
C ARG A 84 -7.24 0.40 -9.20
N ILE A 85 -8.55 0.31 -9.06
CA ILE A 85 -9.38 -0.63 -9.83
C ILE A 85 -9.29 -0.30 -11.33
N GLN A 86 -9.36 0.97 -11.72
CA GLN A 86 -9.22 1.37 -13.13
C GLN A 86 -7.86 1.00 -13.71
N ALA A 87 -6.76 1.22 -12.96
CA ALA A 87 -5.43 0.80 -13.39
C ALA A 87 -5.34 -0.72 -13.56
N LEU A 88 -5.84 -1.50 -12.60
CA LEU A 88 -5.89 -2.96 -12.69
C LEU A 88 -6.75 -3.47 -13.85
N LEU A 89 -7.88 -2.82 -14.15
CA LEU A 89 -8.72 -3.15 -15.31
C LEU A 89 -8.06 -2.81 -16.66
N GLN A 90 -7.08 -1.90 -16.68
CA GLN A 90 -6.28 -1.55 -17.86
C GLN A 90 -5.03 -2.43 -17.98
N PHE A 91 -4.54 -3.01 -16.89
CA PHE A 91 -3.39 -3.90 -16.90
C PHE A 91 -3.61 -5.10 -17.84
N ARG A 92 -2.60 -5.39 -18.65
CA ARG A 92 -2.60 -6.51 -19.59
C ARG A 92 -1.35 -7.34 -19.36
N TRP A 93 -1.52 -8.65 -19.20
CA TRP A 93 -0.43 -9.60 -19.18
C TRP A 93 -0.40 -10.35 -20.50
N GLN A 94 0.71 -10.29 -21.24
CA GLN A 94 0.83 -10.90 -22.58
C GLN A 94 -0.33 -10.51 -23.53
N GLY A 95 -0.77 -9.25 -23.44
CA GLY A 95 -1.89 -8.73 -24.23
C GLY A 95 -3.29 -9.08 -23.70
N GLN A 96 -3.41 -9.91 -22.67
CA GLN A 96 -4.68 -10.35 -22.11
C GLN A 96 -5.05 -9.59 -20.82
N PRO A 97 -6.33 -9.23 -20.62
CA PRO A 97 -6.78 -8.66 -19.35
C PRO A 97 -6.67 -9.67 -18.21
N VAL A 98 -6.17 -9.23 -17.07
CA VAL A 98 -6.14 -10.05 -15.84
C VAL A 98 -7.48 -9.97 -15.10
N VAL A 99 -8.11 -8.79 -15.11
CA VAL A 99 -9.40 -8.54 -14.47
C VAL A 99 -10.34 -7.88 -15.45
N GLN A 100 -11.60 -8.33 -15.44
CA GLN A 100 -12.70 -7.68 -16.14
C GLN A 100 -13.73 -7.17 -15.13
N ALA A 101 -14.46 -6.12 -15.52
CA ALA A 101 -15.59 -5.64 -14.76
C ALA A 101 -16.82 -5.59 -15.66
N MET A 102 -17.89 -6.25 -15.24
CA MET A 102 -19.20 -6.19 -15.84
C MET A 102 -20.15 -5.45 -14.90
N ARG A 103 -21.08 -4.68 -15.45
CA ARG A 103 -22.15 -4.08 -14.66
C ARG A 103 -23.41 -4.91 -14.91
N GLU A 104 -23.90 -5.56 -13.85
CA GLU A 104 -25.12 -6.33 -13.93
C GLU A 104 -26.29 -5.41 -14.33
N ARG A 105 -27.17 -5.85 -15.23
CA ARG A 105 -28.42 -5.14 -15.50
C ARG A 105 -29.51 -5.77 -14.65
N ARG A 106 -30.23 -4.94 -13.90
CA ARG A 106 -31.42 -5.39 -13.16
C ARG A 106 -32.60 -5.56 -14.13
N ALA A 107 -33.60 -6.33 -13.69
CA ALA A 107 -34.83 -6.57 -14.45
C ALA A 107 -35.61 -5.28 -14.76
N ASP A 108 -35.45 -4.24 -13.93
CA ASP A 108 -36.01 -2.90 -14.12
C ASP A 108 -35.25 -2.04 -15.16
N GLY A 109 -34.18 -2.57 -15.77
CA GLY A 109 -33.32 -1.85 -16.71
C GLY A 109 -32.32 -0.91 -16.05
N THR A 110 -32.33 -0.78 -14.71
CA THR A 110 -31.35 0.04 -14.00
C THR A 110 -30.00 -0.67 -13.94
N SER A 111 -28.93 0.13 -13.87
CA SER A 111 -27.58 -0.40 -13.71
C SER A 111 -27.41 -0.97 -12.30
N GLY A 112 -27.22 -2.29 -12.22
CA GLY A 112 -26.96 -3.04 -11.01
C GLY A 112 -25.52 -2.90 -10.51
N ARG A 113 -25.11 -3.90 -9.72
CA ARG A 113 -23.80 -3.95 -9.07
C ARG A 113 -22.71 -4.16 -10.12
N GLN A 114 -21.51 -3.67 -9.79
CA GLN A 114 -20.32 -4.02 -10.56
C GLN A 114 -19.81 -5.38 -10.08
N VAL A 115 -19.67 -6.30 -11.03
CA VAL A 115 -19.15 -7.65 -10.85
C VAL A 115 -17.77 -7.68 -11.47
N TYR A 116 -16.77 -8.17 -10.73
CA TYR A 116 -15.43 -8.34 -11.25
C TYR A 116 -15.17 -9.82 -11.50
N THR A 117 -14.48 -10.13 -12.59
CA THR A 117 -14.06 -11.50 -12.91
C THR A 117 -12.56 -11.51 -13.06
N ILE A 118 -11.88 -12.35 -12.29
CA ILE A 118 -10.44 -12.59 -12.47
C ILE A 118 -10.33 -13.64 -13.56
N LEU A 119 -9.74 -13.25 -14.69
CA LEU A 119 -9.62 -14.15 -15.80
C LEU A 119 -8.48 -15.14 -15.54
N PRO A 120 -8.72 -16.42 -15.74
CA PRO A 120 -7.65 -17.39 -15.64
C PRO A 120 -6.70 -17.14 -16.82
N LEU A 121 -5.46 -16.73 -16.53
CA LEU A 121 -4.41 -16.45 -17.53
C LEU A 121 -3.90 -17.73 -18.24
N THR A 122 -4.44 -18.87 -17.84
CA THR A 122 -4.23 -20.23 -18.35
C THR A 122 -5.54 -21.01 -18.23
N PRO A 123 -5.72 -22.18 -18.87
CA PRO A 123 -6.91 -23.00 -18.67
C PRO A 123 -6.92 -23.58 -17.24
N LEU A 124 -7.43 -22.81 -16.29
CA LEU A 124 -7.84 -23.31 -14.99
C LEU A 124 -9.30 -23.71 -15.08
N SER A 125 -9.56 -24.97 -14.79
CA SER A 125 -10.92 -25.47 -14.58
C SER A 125 -11.40 -24.97 -13.22
N PHE A 126 -12.36 -24.05 -13.21
CA PHE A 126 -13.15 -23.76 -12.02
C PHE A 126 -14.20 -24.86 -11.87
N GLY A 127 -14.21 -25.52 -10.72
CA GLY A 127 -15.16 -26.60 -10.43
C GLY A 127 -14.46 -27.94 -10.18
N ARG A 128 -14.94 -28.62 -9.12
CA ARG A 128 -14.54 -29.95 -8.62
C ARG A 128 -13.61 -30.71 -9.56
N ARG A 129 -12.35 -30.86 -9.17
CA ARG A 129 -11.75 -32.19 -9.35
C ARG A 129 -12.67 -33.12 -8.56
N THR A 130 -13.52 -33.90 -9.25
CA THR A 130 -13.85 -35.21 -8.72
C THR A 130 -12.52 -35.80 -8.26
N PRO A 131 -12.36 -36.18 -6.99
CA PRO A 131 -11.12 -36.82 -6.57
C PRO A 131 -10.87 -37.92 -7.60
N ASP A 132 -9.77 -37.82 -8.33
CA ASP A 132 -9.38 -38.87 -9.25
C ASP A 132 -9.48 -40.16 -8.43
N PRO A 133 -10.28 -41.17 -8.87
CA PRO A 133 -10.32 -42.42 -8.15
C PRO A 133 -8.87 -42.85 -8.05
N VAL A 134 -8.38 -42.97 -6.83
CA VAL A 134 -7.02 -43.39 -6.53
C VAL A 134 -6.76 -44.60 -7.42
N ARG A 135 -5.95 -44.41 -8.46
CA ARG A 135 -5.47 -45.53 -9.27
C ARG A 135 -4.52 -46.29 -8.36
N VAL A 136 -5.09 -47.17 -7.55
CA VAL A 136 -4.36 -48.30 -7.00
C VAL A 136 -3.92 -49.07 -8.23
N SER A 137 -2.63 -48.99 -8.51
CA SER A 137 -1.96 -49.75 -9.56
C SER A 137 -2.06 -51.24 -9.23
N THR A 138 -3.20 -51.87 -9.52
CA THR A 138 -3.26 -53.31 -9.67
C THR A 138 -2.73 -53.66 -11.05
N SER A 139 -1.44 -53.97 -11.11
CA SER A 139 -0.91 -54.76 -12.21
C SER A 139 -1.61 -56.11 -12.23
N SER A 140 -2.45 -56.40 -13.22
CA SER A 140 -2.53 -57.76 -13.79
C SER A 140 -3.44 -57.78 -15.02
N ARG A 141 -2.83 -58.13 -16.15
CA ARG A 141 -3.34 -58.81 -17.36
C ARG A 141 -4.85 -59.08 -17.46
N ASN A 142 -5.49 -58.52 -18.49
CA ASN A 142 -5.85 -59.26 -19.72
C ASN A 142 -6.56 -58.34 -20.75
N PRO A 143 -6.36 -58.54 -22.06
CA PRO A 143 -7.08 -57.80 -23.09
C PRO A 143 -8.17 -58.69 -23.70
N GLU A 144 -9.44 -58.29 -23.64
CA GLU A 144 -10.44 -58.79 -24.59
C GLU A 144 -11.71 -57.94 -24.66
N LEU A 145 -12.18 -57.77 -25.90
CA LEU A 145 -13.53 -57.43 -26.33
C LEU A 145 -13.99 -55.95 -26.33
N ALA A 146 -13.77 -55.36 -27.51
CA ALA A 146 -14.70 -54.58 -28.32
C ALA A 146 -16.15 -54.40 -27.82
N ALA A 147 -16.66 -53.16 -27.90
CA ALA A 147 -17.77 -52.78 -28.80
C ALA A 147 -18.29 -51.33 -28.55
N SER A 148 -18.31 -50.54 -29.63
CA SER A 148 -19.47 -49.83 -30.19
C SER A 148 -20.37 -48.92 -29.32
N SER A 149 -20.39 -47.61 -29.62
CA SER A 149 -21.57 -46.77 -29.95
C SER A 149 -21.22 -45.28 -29.79
N ARG A 150 -21.09 -44.47 -30.86
CA ARG A 150 -22.15 -43.69 -31.53
C ARG A 150 -23.14 -43.02 -30.56
N PHE A 151 -23.06 -41.70 -30.41
CA PHE A 151 -24.23 -40.82 -30.38
C PHE A 151 -23.83 -39.38 -30.78
N THR A 152 -24.84 -38.64 -31.23
CA THR A 152 -24.84 -37.68 -32.34
C THR A 152 -24.62 -36.22 -31.96
N LYS A 153 -24.17 -35.46 -32.96
CA LYS A 153 -24.36 -34.01 -33.18
C LYS A 153 -25.71 -33.52 -32.64
N LEU A 154 -25.71 -32.34 -31.98
CA LEU A 154 -26.87 -31.47 -31.98
C LEU A 154 -26.46 -30.01 -32.20
N ASP A 155 -27.26 -29.35 -33.01
CA ASP A 155 -27.02 -28.13 -33.75
C ASP A 155 -27.02 -26.84 -32.93
N ALA A 156 -26.20 -25.91 -33.41
CA ALA A 156 -26.33 -24.49 -33.22
C ALA A 156 -27.57 -23.97 -33.97
N SER A 157 -28.36 -23.10 -33.34
CA SER A 157 -29.09 -21.97 -33.97
C SER A 157 -30.09 -21.35 -32.99
N LYS A 158 -29.81 -20.13 -32.52
CA LYS A 158 -30.79 -19.03 -32.47
C LYS A 158 -30.12 -17.74 -31.99
N LEU A 159 -29.64 -16.97 -32.96
CA LEU A 159 -29.47 -15.53 -32.84
C LEU A 159 -30.85 -14.87 -32.67
N GLY A 160 -30.99 -14.06 -31.63
CA GLY A 160 -32.10 -13.12 -31.45
C GLY A 160 -31.53 -11.75 -31.10
N ASN A 161 -31.44 -10.90 -32.12
CA ASN A 161 -31.07 -9.49 -32.01
C ASN A 161 -32.30 -8.68 -31.58
N PRO A 162 -32.18 -7.73 -30.65
CA PRO A 162 -32.99 -6.53 -30.77
C PRO A 162 -32.14 -5.25 -30.73
N GLU A 163 -32.17 -4.57 -31.89
CA GLU A 163 -32.07 -3.12 -31.97
C GLU A 163 -33.06 -2.46 -30.99
N ARG A 164 -32.65 -1.38 -30.32
CA ARG A 164 -33.23 -0.03 -30.51
C ARG A 164 -32.95 0.95 -29.36
N ASN A 165 -32.41 2.08 -29.81
CA ASN A 165 -32.82 3.46 -29.52
C ASN A 165 -32.34 4.13 -28.21
N ASN A 166 -31.22 4.85 -28.37
CA ASN A 166 -30.67 5.82 -27.44
C ASN A 166 -31.41 7.16 -27.58
N LYS A 167 -32.13 7.61 -26.55
CA LYS A 167 -32.57 9.01 -26.41
C LYS A 167 -32.03 9.57 -25.09
N ILE A 168 -31.05 10.46 -25.21
CA ILE A 168 -30.48 11.25 -24.11
C ILE A 168 -31.17 12.62 -24.11
N PRO A 169 -31.88 13.04 -23.03
CA PRO A 169 -32.24 14.44 -22.87
C PRO A 169 -31.09 15.22 -22.22
N LYS A 170 -30.67 16.30 -22.90
CA LYS A 170 -29.85 17.40 -22.36
C LYS A 170 -30.70 18.23 -21.41
N GLN A 171 -30.24 18.49 -20.20
CA GLN A 171 -30.65 19.64 -19.37
C GLN A 171 -29.38 20.19 -18.70
N GLN A 172 -28.80 21.26 -19.23
CA GLN A 172 -29.08 22.68 -18.97
C GLN A 172 -28.87 23.11 -17.51
N LYS A 173 -27.90 24.01 -17.40
CA LYS A 173 -27.32 24.66 -16.22
C LYS A 173 -28.01 26.01 -16.04
N PRO A 174 -28.42 26.43 -14.84
CA PRO A 174 -28.67 27.83 -14.56
C PRO A 174 -27.48 28.48 -13.85
N LEU A 175 -27.16 29.65 -14.38
CA LEU A 175 -26.21 30.66 -13.93
C LEU A 175 -26.88 31.58 -12.89
N GLY A 176 -26.09 32.11 -11.95
CA GLY A 176 -26.47 33.25 -11.11
C GLY A 176 -26.20 33.02 -9.62
N LYS A 177 -25.76 34.00 -8.81
CA LYS A 177 -25.53 35.43 -8.96
C LYS A 177 -24.58 35.88 -7.82
N GLN A 178 -23.69 36.81 -8.17
CA GLN A 178 -23.20 38.00 -7.45
C GLN A 178 -23.02 38.01 -5.91
N ASP A 179 -21.81 38.43 -5.51
CA ASP A 179 -21.37 39.17 -4.31
C ASP A 179 -22.29 40.38 -3.96
N PRO A 180 -22.11 41.16 -2.84
CA PRO A 180 -20.95 41.30 -1.95
C PRO A 180 -21.28 41.51 -0.44
N LYS A 181 -20.26 41.62 0.43
CA LYS A 181 -20.06 42.78 1.36
C LYS A 181 -18.92 42.55 2.36
N ASN A 182 -17.92 43.41 2.25
CA ASN A 182 -16.94 43.77 3.27
C ASN A 182 -17.62 44.36 4.52
N ALA A 183 -17.12 44.01 5.69
CA ALA A 183 -17.27 44.79 6.92
C ALA A 183 -15.90 44.88 7.62
N PRO A 184 -15.46 46.06 8.09
CA PRO A 184 -14.18 46.23 8.75
C PRO A 184 -14.26 45.78 10.22
N PHE A 185 -13.29 44.96 10.64
CA PHE A 185 -13.19 44.49 12.02
C PHE A 185 -12.44 45.53 12.88
N ARG A 186 -13.05 45.87 14.02
CA ARG A 186 -12.54 46.80 15.04
C ARG A 186 -11.23 46.31 15.66
N GLN A 187 -10.31 47.25 15.85
CA GLN A 187 -9.19 47.16 16.79
C GLN A 187 -9.66 47.41 18.23
N ASN A 188 -8.94 46.79 19.17
CA ASN A 188 -8.72 47.14 20.59
C ASN A 188 -9.11 46.03 21.59
N ALA A 189 -8.09 45.36 22.11
CA ALA A 189 -7.91 45.06 23.54
C ALA A 189 -6.49 44.50 23.74
N GLU A 190 -5.63 45.26 24.42
CA GLU A 190 -4.38 44.74 25.00
C GLU A 190 -4.71 43.89 26.23
N PRO A 191 -4.13 42.68 26.37
CA PRO A 191 -3.99 42.05 27.65
C PRO A 191 -2.55 42.09 28.13
N THR A 192 -2.37 42.56 29.35
CA THR A 192 -1.16 42.51 30.18
C THR A 192 -0.63 41.07 30.24
N VAL A 193 0.58 40.82 29.70
CA VAL A 193 1.21 39.48 29.66
C VAL A 193 2.25 39.33 30.76
N THR A 194 2.05 38.31 31.59
CA THR A 194 2.99 37.72 32.54
C THR A 194 4.18 37.11 31.78
N SER A 195 5.41 37.52 32.10
CA SER A 195 6.61 37.39 31.26
C SER A 195 7.26 36.00 31.11
N SER A 196 6.57 34.90 31.44
CA SER A 196 7.15 33.54 31.32
C SER A 196 6.74 32.77 30.05
N GLN A 197 5.85 33.32 29.21
CA GLN A 197 5.34 32.63 28.00
C GLN A 197 6.04 33.03 26.69
N ALA A 198 6.96 34.00 26.71
CA ALA A 198 7.58 34.52 25.49
C ALA A 198 8.65 33.59 24.87
N SER A 199 9.26 32.69 25.65
CA SER A 199 10.35 31.84 25.15
C SER A 199 9.87 30.62 24.34
N SER A 200 8.68 30.09 24.64
CA SER A 200 8.17 28.87 23.98
C SER A 200 7.70 29.13 22.54
N GLY A 201 7.18 30.33 22.26
CA GLY A 201 6.71 30.70 20.92
C GLY A 201 7.83 30.65 19.86
N HIS A 202 9.04 31.13 20.21
CA HIS A 202 10.18 31.11 19.32
C HIS A 202 10.68 29.69 19.01
N ALA A 203 10.65 28.79 19.99
CA ALA A 203 11.04 27.39 19.80
C ALA A 203 10.10 26.66 18.82
N VAL A 204 8.79 26.87 18.96
CA VAL A 204 7.79 26.25 18.07
C VAL A 204 8.00 26.70 16.62
N GLY A 205 8.12 28.02 16.40
CA GLY A 205 8.34 28.58 15.06
C GLY A 205 9.64 28.10 14.42
N GLY A 206 10.70 27.96 15.22
CA GLY A 206 12.00 27.45 14.76
C GLY A 206 11.92 26.03 14.20
N VAL A 207 11.28 25.09 14.91
CA VAL A 207 11.14 23.69 14.46
C VAL A 207 10.29 23.59 13.19
N VAL A 208 9.19 24.37 13.10
CA VAL A 208 8.33 24.38 11.90
C VAL A 208 9.08 24.94 10.70
N ALA A 209 9.84 26.03 10.87
CA ALA A 209 10.66 26.61 9.83
C ALA A 209 11.75 25.63 9.36
N TYR A 210 12.36 24.88 10.28
CA TYR A 210 13.37 23.87 9.99
C TYR A 210 12.83 22.75 9.07
N LEU A 211 11.66 22.19 9.40
CA LEU A 211 11.01 21.20 8.53
C LEU A 211 10.61 21.82 7.19
N GLN A 212 10.08 23.05 7.20
CA GLN A 212 9.66 23.72 5.98
C GLN A 212 10.83 23.92 5.00
N ASP A 213 12.00 24.30 5.51
CA ASP A 213 13.19 24.50 4.70
C ASP A 213 13.66 23.19 4.05
N HIS A 214 13.73 22.10 4.82
CA HIS A 214 14.05 20.77 4.29
C HIS A 214 13.07 20.30 3.21
N LEU A 215 11.76 20.54 3.40
CA LEU A 215 10.76 20.19 2.39
C LEU A 215 10.92 21.02 1.11
N ARG A 216 11.33 22.30 1.21
CA ARG A 216 11.66 23.12 0.05
C ARG A 216 12.89 22.60 -0.68
N GLN A 217 13.94 22.21 0.05
CA GLN A 217 15.14 21.61 -0.52
C GLN A 217 14.83 20.28 -1.24
N ALA A 218 13.86 19.51 -0.72
CA ALA A 218 13.34 18.31 -1.36
C ALA A 218 12.41 18.58 -2.58
N GLY A 219 12.21 19.84 -2.97
CA GLY A 219 11.44 20.24 -4.15
C GLY A 219 9.98 20.61 -3.88
N MET A 220 9.52 20.64 -2.63
CA MET A 220 8.16 21.07 -2.30
C MET A 220 8.06 22.60 -2.33
N ARG A 221 7.55 23.14 -3.44
CA ARG A 221 7.47 24.59 -3.66
C ARG A 221 6.23 25.26 -3.06
N THR A 222 5.15 24.51 -2.87
CA THR A 222 3.86 25.06 -2.45
C THR A 222 3.36 24.36 -1.20
N PHE A 223 3.09 25.14 -0.15
CA PHE A 223 2.48 24.67 1.08
C PHE A 223 1.02 25.15 1.14
N PRO A 224 0.06 24.30 1.54
CA PRO A 224 -1.31 24.75 1.79
C PRO A 224 -1.36 25.88 2.83
N ARG A 225 -2.32 26.81 2.71
CA ARG A 225 -2.46 27.95 3.63
C ARG A 225 -2.57 27.55 5.11
N GLN A 226 -3.12 26.36 5.37
CA GLN A 226 -3.30 25.81 6.73
C GLN A 226 -2.11 24.96 7.21
N TRP A 227 -1.03 24.84 6.44
CA TRP A 227 0.10 24.00 6.77
C TRP A 227 0.84 24.51 8.02
N ILE A 228 1.18 25.80 8.07
CA ILE A 228 1.93 26.40 9.19
C ILE A 228 1.12 26.32 10.49
N PRO A 229 -0.15 26.79 10.57
CA PRO A 229 -0.90 26.73 11.82
C PRO A 229 -1.11 25.31 12.35
N ARG A 230 -1.23 24.33 11.44
CA ARG A 230 -1.36 22.91 11.79
C ARG A 230 -0.04 22.34 12.30
N ALA A 231 1.07 22.68 11.64
CA ALA A 231 2.41 22.26 12.06
C ALA A 231 2.75 22.82 13.45
N GLU A 232 2.52 24.11 13.70
CA GLU A 232 2.75 24.73 15.01
C GLU A 232 1.94 24.10 16.12
N ARG A 233 0.64 23.82 15.87
CA ARG A 233 -0.23 23.14 16.84
C ARG A 233 0.33 21.77 17.21
N ARG A 234 0.81 21.02 16.21
CA ARG A 234 1.37 19.68 16.43
C ARG A 234 2.69 19.75 17.19
N VAL A 235 3.58 20.69 16.86
CA VAL A 235 4.83 20.91 17.60
C VAL A 235 4.56 21.26 19.07
N ARG A 236 3.58 22.15 19.35
CA ARG A 236 3.19 22.46 20.74
C ARG A 236 2.75 21.22 21.50
N GLN A 237 1.92 20.39 20.87
CA GLN A 237 1.49 19.13 21.48
C GLN A 237 2.67 18.20 21.78
N MET A 238 3.65 18.09 20.88
CA MET A 238 4.84 17.27 21.13
C MET A 238 5.73 17.83 22.26
N PHE A 239 5.75 19.16 22.43
CA PHE A 239 6.40 19.80 23.59
C PHE A 239 5.65 19.50 24.90
N GLU A 240 4.31 19.50 24.87
CA GLU A 240 3.48 19.06 26.00
C GLU A 240 3.73 17.58 26.34
N ASP A 241 3.99 16.75 25.33
CA ASP A 241 4.38 15.33 25.47
C ASP A 241 5.85 15.14 25.94
N GLY A 242 6.57 16.23 26.22
CA GLY A 242 7.92 16.22 26.81
C GLY A 242 9.07 16.13 25.81
N LEU A 243 8.83 16.30 24.50
CA LEU A 243 9.92 16.43 23.53
C LEU A 243 10.51 17.84 23.58
N THR A 244 11.84 17.94 23.53
CA THR A 244 12.52 19.23 23.39
C THR A 244 12.60 19.68 21.93
N ALA A 245 12.92 20.95 21.68
CA ALA A 245 13.19 21.40 20.31
C ALA A 245 14.33 20.61 19.65
N GLY A 246 15.36 20.23 20.43
CA GLY A 246 16.46 19.39 19.96
C GLY A 246 16.00 17.98 19.56
N ASP A 247 15.13 17.36 20.37
CA ASP A 247 14.55 16.05 20.04
C ASP A 247 13.75 16.09 18.73
N LEU A 248 12.97 17.17 18.52
CA LEU A 248 12.19 17.32 17.29
C LEU A 248 13.08 17.51 16.05
N THR A 249 14.14 18.31 16.15
CA THR A 249 15.11 18.48 15.06
C THR A 249 15.79 17.16 14.74
N ALA A 250 16.27 16.43 15.75
CA ALA A 250 16.89 15.12 15.57
C ALA A 250 15.93 14.08 14.97
N LEU A 251 14.65 14.11 15.38
CA LEU A 251 13.60 13.27 14.82
C LEU A 251 13.35 13.60 13.34
N ILE A 252 13.28 14.89 12.99
CA ILE A 252 13.13 15.34 11.59
C ILE A 252 14.32 14.84 10.76
N ASP A 253 15.55 15.03 11.24
CA ASP A 253 16.77 14.59 10.55
C ASP A 253 16.77 13.08 10.34
N TRP A 254 16.44 12.31 11.37
CA TRP A 254 16.30 10.85 11.28
C TRP A 254 15.28 10.44 10.21
N CYS A 255 14.11 11.10 10.18
CA CYS A 255 13.09 10.79 9.17
C CYS A 255 13.57 11.11 7.74
N LEU A 256 14.38 12.16 7.57
CA LEU A 256 14.87 12.60 6.26
C LEU A 256 16.06 11.77 5.76
N VAL A 257 16.87 11.22 6.66
CA VAL A 257 17.96 10.29 6.31
C VAL A 257 17.41 8.89 6.00
N HIS A 258 16.32 8.48 6.66
CA HIS A 258 15.77 7.13 6.51
C HIS A 258 15.26 6.84 5.08
N PRO A 259 15.72 5.77 4.39
CA PRO A 259 15.41 5.50 2.98
C PRO A 259 13.91 5.40 2.68
N PHE A 260 13.13 4.87 3.61
CA PHE A 260 11.69 4.67 3.45
C PHE A 260 10.85 5.91 3.79
N TRP A 261 11.31 6.71 4.77
CA TRP A 261 10.51 7.82 5.31
C TRP A 261 10.79 9.14 4.61
N ARG A 262 11.98 9.33 4.06
CA ARG A 262 12.41 10.57 3.38
C ARG A 262 11.37 11.13 2.42
N ASN A 263 10.77 10.28 1.59
CA ASN A 263 9.79 10.71 0.57
C ASN A 263 8.34 10.79 1.09
N LYS A 264 8.10 10.43 2.35
CA LYS A 264 6.78 10.34 2.98
C LYS A 264 6.53 11.44 4.01
N ILE A 265 7.59 12.08 4.50
CA ILE A 265 7.46 13.23 5.39
C ILE A 265 6.99 14.44 4.57
N THR A 266 5.75 14.83 4.78
CA THR A 266 5.15 16.02 4.14
C THR A 266 4.52 16.99 5.15
N SER A 267 4.46 16.61 6.43
CA SER A 267 3.83 17.38 7.49
C SER A 267 4.35 16.96 8.87
N MET A 268 4.18 17.83 9.86
CA MET A 268 4.46 17.51 11.28
C MET A 268 3.60 16.37 11.83
N ASP A 269 2.41 16.11 11.29
CA ASP A 269 1.61 14.96 11.72
C ASP A 269 2.35 13.64 11.42
N LYS A 270 3.01 13.55 10.26
CA LYS A 270 3.80 12.38 9.89
C LYS A 270 5.05 12.23 10.73
N VAL A 271 5.69 13.34 11.09
CA VAL A 271 6.81 13.33 12.04
C VAL A 271 6.34 12.83 13.41
N ALA A 272 5.17 13.29 13.87
CA ALA A 272 4.59 12.88 15.15
C ALA A 272 4.18 11.39 15.19
N ASP A 273 3.67 10.84 14.07
CA ASP A 273 3.35 9.40 13.95
C ASP A 273 4.60 8.51 14.17
N LEU A 274 5.80 9.03 13.94
CA LEU A 274 7.07 8.28 13.99
C LEU A 274 7.85 8.44 15.30
N VAL A 275 7.33 9.21 16.26
CA VAL A 275 8.00 9.44 17.56
C VAL A 275 8.28 8.14 18.30
N GLY A 276 7.30 7.22 18.31
CA GLY A 276 7.46 5.93 18.99
C GLY A 276 8.54 5.05 18.34
N GLU A 277 8.58 5.01 17.00
CA GLU A 277 9.61 4.26 16.26
C GLU A 277 11.01 4.84 16.50
N TRP A 278 11.14 6.17 16.46
CA TRP A 278 12.41 6.86 16.72
C TRP A 278 12.91 6.64 18.15
N GLN A 279 12.02 6.68 19.15
CA GLN A 279 12.38 6.40 20.54
C GLN A 279 12.83 4.95 20.74
N LEU A 280 12.19 3.98 20.08
CA LEU A 280 12.54 2.56 20.16
C LEU A 280 13.90 2.24 19.53
N GLN A 281 14.32 2.98 18.51
CA GLN A 281 15.65 2.83 17.91
C GLN A 281 16.78 3.40 18.78
N GLY A 282 16.44 3.96 19.94
CA GLY A 282 17.36 4.57 20.89
C GLY A 282 17.74 5.98 20.46
N ARG A 283 17.53 6.95 21.36
CA ARG A 283 17.98 8.36 21.22
C ARG A 283 19.50 8.53 21.04
N GLY A 284 20.27 7.44 21.00
CA GLY A 284 21.68 7.39 21.42
C GLY A 284 22.75 7.38 20.34
N THR A 285 22.43 7.36 19.04
CA THR A 285 23.50 7.26 18.00
C THR A 285 23.86 8.58 17.31
N HIS A 286 23.11 9.66 17.52
CA HIS A 286 23.35 10.94 16.83
C HIS A 286 23.93 12.07 17.72
N HIS A 287 24.38 11.77 18.94
CA HIS A 287 25.18 12.70 19.78
C HIS A 287 26.60 12.16 20.00
N GLY A 288 27.37 12.05 18.91
CA GLY A 288 28.75 11.58 18.99
C GLY A 288 29.59 11.98 17.80
N THR A 289 30.05 13.25 17.77
CA THR A 289 31.38 13.71 17.28
C THR A 289 31.45 15.23 17.38
N GLY A 290 31.24 15.75 18.60
CA GLY A 290 31.64 17.10 18.97
C GLY A 290 32.76 16.99 19.99
N VAL A 291 33.99 16.74 19.53
CA VAL A 291 35.18 16.91 20.35
C VAL A 291 35.32 18.40 20.64
N SER A 292 34.98 18.81 21.86
CA SER A 292 35.45 20.07 22.42
C SER A 292 36.83 19.83 23.04
N PRO A 293 37.88 20.55 22.62
CA PRO A 293 39.16 20.54 23.32
C PRO A 293 39.10 21.51 24.52
N SER A 294 39.90 21.21 25.55
CA SER A 294 40.21 22.03 26.73
C SER A 294 39.33 21.75 27.96
N ALA A 295 39.84 20.99 28.92
CA ALA A 295 40.76 21.52 29.93
C ALA A 295 41.08 20.42 30.96
N GLU A 296 42.26 19.80 30.87
CA GLU A 296 42.87 19.16 32.03
C GLU A 296 44.38 19.40 31.98
N ALA A 297 44.79 20.41 32.76
CA ALA A 297 46.16 20.58 33.19
C ALA A 297 46.38 19.67 34.39
N GLY A 298 47.31 18.72 34.27
CA GLY A 298 47.67 17.83 35.37
C GLY A 298 48.86 16.96 35.01
N ARG A 299 50.06 17.49 35.26
CA ARG A 299 51.34 16.80 35.16
C ARG A 299 51.33 15.48 35.95
N HIS A 300 51.89 14.43 35.36
CA HIS A 300 52.91 13.65 36.05
C HIS A 300 53.84 12.99 35.04
N ASP A 301 55.12 13.34 35.14
CA ASP A 301 56.23 12.60 34.58
C ASP A 301 56.20 11.17 35.15
N ASP A 302 56.36 10.16 34.29
CA ASP A 302 57.46 9.24 34.52
C ASP A 302 57.89 8.49 33.25
N SER A 303 59.19 8.58 33.04
CA SER A 303 60.06 7.86 32.13
C SER A 303 59.98 6.34 32.22
N GLY A 304 60.08 5.64 31.08
CA GLY A 304 60.55 4.25 31.11
C GLY A 304 60.25 3.39 29.88
N ALA A 305 61.34 2.98 29.22
CA ALA A 305 61.48 1.77 28.41
C ALA A 305 60.88 1.74 27.00
N LEU A 306 61.76 2.10 26.07
CA LEU A 306 61.94 1.44 24.77
C LEU A 306 61.96 -0.09 24.96
N ASP A 307 61.18 -0.82 24.18
CA ASP A 307 61.75 -1.96 23.45
C ASP A 307 60.93 -2.34 22.21
N ALA A 308 61.67 -2.67 21.17
CA ALA A 308 61.22 -2.98 19.83
C ALA A 308 60.80 -4.45 19.72
N LEU A 309 59.78 -4.77 18.90
CA LEU A 309 59.72 -6.08 18.23
C LEU A 309 58.82 -6.08 16.98
N VAL A 310 59.46 -5.87 15.83
CA VAL A 310 59.55 -6.83 14.72
C VAL A 310 58.25 -7.53 14.24
N VAL A 311 57.83 -7.10 13.05
CA VAL A 311 57.46 -7.91 11.86
C VAL A 311 57.21 -9.41 12.08
N ARG A 312 56.00 -9.87 11.76
CA ARG A 312 55.81 -11.09 10.96
C ARG A 312 54.46 -11.09 10.24
N THR A 313 54.55 -10.83 8.94
CA THR A 313 53.70 -11.43 7.91
C THR A 313 53.76 -12.95 8.02
N ASP A 314 52.64 -13.64 7.90
CA ASP A 314 52.61 -14.87 7.12
C ASP A 314 51.23 -15.12 6.49
N ALA A 315 51.31 -15.44 5.22
CA ALA A 315 50.26 -15.93 4.34
C ALA A 315 50.35 -17.46 4.28
N SER A 316 49.21 -18.14 4.16
CA SER A 316 49.01 -19.45 3.52
C SER A 316 47.48 -19.70 3.53
N ALA A 317 46.73 -19.68 2.43
CA ALA A 317 46.78 -20.45 1.18
C ALA A 317 46.39 -21.93 1.34
N THR A 318 45.27 -22.31 0.68
CA THR A 318 44.94 -23.61 0.03
C THR A 318 44.82 -24.85 0.94
N VAL A 319 43.86 -25.78 0.80
CA VAL A 319 43.11 -26.34 -0.34
C VAL A 319 41.67 -26.66 0.10
#